data_AF-A0A8J5VP33-F1
#
_entry.id   AF-A0A8J5VP33-F1
#
_cell.length_a   1.000
_cell.length_b   1.000
_cell.length_c   1.000
_cell.angle_alpha   90.00
_cell.angle_beta   90.00
_cell.angle_gamma   90.00
#
_symmetry.space_group_name_H-M   'P 1'
#
loop_
_entity.id
_entity.type
_entity.pdbx_description
1 polymer ?
#
loop_
_entity_poly.entity_id
_entity_poly.type
_entity_poly.pdbx_seq_one_letter_code
_entity_poly.pdbx_strand_id
1 'polypeptide(L)'
;MHILKVVFIASEDERATCQDKLNYVEQELAATKGQEVALQERLLKEVGDFQERYRDQVKKIVELEAELKKEIDSRIAAESSSASAKESIKELEGNLQRLSDNSEREKKILEKKLSYLQDDAQLSVSKLNAELERMGLRAQNSESEAKLLNEQLDDLKRQLDESLHEKNEMELKQLNSSALSYQRTPTDDQKLIKLLQEELRNYEKEVHEARRLKSSHTNVELLKEKLLEEQGRRERVEMDLSKLQEIEAKAQKLELELASCTALLSNIPDVSCFGDIPQKIADLQMQALTNLNKVGEVTSQLKELKVALEFADLSKQHAEGEATLAKERAESATREVKRLELLLAAVSEERDRLRKEHAMSTNQKPKDGDDASSKNMESDLSRMEKVVSELENTIRDQRELISQQHTELNLMNEKLSMEARKAKSLEREGDQLRSQVALLESKLGHGDYSASSTKVLRMVNTLAVDSEAKQTIEALQAELKKTKERLQAVEELKGQADVGTVVDANIAEKLAQLKNQIATLEKREERYKTVFAERISVFRKACCSLFGYKVLLIQHYPYSIVGSFNLLLLSMHFFYCTL
;
A
#
# COMPACT_ATOMS: atom_id res chain seq x y z
N MET A 1 -22.88 -13.57 123.42
CA MET A 1 -22.52 -12.32 122.71
C MET A 1 -21.49 -12.55 121.59
N HIS A 2 -20.41 -13.32 121.80
CA HIS A 2 -19.39 -13.56 120.76
C HIS A 2 -19.89 -14.33 119.51
N ILE A 3 -20.73 -15.36 119.68
CA ILE A 3 -21.23 -16.17 118.54
C ILE A 3 -22.09 -15.32 117.58
N LEU A 4 -22.98 -14.47 118.12
CA LEU A 4 -23.78 -13.52 117.33
C LEU A 4 -22.92 -12.53 116.54
N LYS A 5 -21.76 -12.12 117.08
CA LYS A 5 -20.84 -11.18 116.42
C LYS A 5 -20.08 -11.85 115.26
N VAL A 6 -19.69 -13.12 115.40
CA VAL A 6 -19.03 -13.89 114.35
C VAL A 6 -19.99 -14.20 113.20
N VAL A 7 -21.24 -14.59 113.51
CA VAL A 7 -22.28 -14.83 112.49
C VAL A 7 -22.62 -13.54 111.75
N PHE A 8 -22.66 -12.40 112.44
CA PHE A 8 -22.91 -11.10 111.81
C PHE A 8 -21.77 -10.68 110.87
N ILE A 9 -20.50 -10.82 111.29
CA ILE A 9 -19.34 -10.50 110.46
C ILE A 9 -19.27 -11.42 109.22
N ALA A 10 -19.52 -12.72 109.37
CA ALA A 10 -19.59 -13.64 108.23
C ALA A 10 -20.72 -13.28 107.25
N SER A 11 -21.89 -12.90 107.78
CA SER A 11 -23.02 -12.45 106.95
C SER A 11 -22.74 -11.11 106.23
N GLU A 12 -21.98 -10.21 106.86
CA GLU A 12 -21.53 -8.96 106.23
C GLU A 12 -20.49 -9.20 105.14
N ASP A 13 -19.56 -10.14 105.35
CA ASP A 13 -18.54 -10.52 104.37
C ASP A 13 -19.14 -11.24 103.14
N GLU A 14 -20.12 -12.11 103.37
CA GLU A 14 -20.93 -12.73 102.30
C GLU A 14 -21.74 -11.68 101.52
N ARG A 15 -22.30 -10.67 102.22
CA ARG A 15 -23.01 -9.56 101.57
C ARG A 15 -22.07 -8.69 100.74
N ALA A 16 -20.87 -8.38 101.25
CA ALA A 16 -19.86 -7.64 100.51
C ALA A 16 -19.42 -8.40 99.25
N THR A 17 -19.15 -9.70 99.38
CA THR A 17 -18.80 -10.58 98.25
C THR A 17 -19.92 -10.65 97.21
N CYS A 18 -21.19 -10.72 97.65
CA CYS A 18 -22.33 -10.67 96.74
C CYS A 18 -22.46 -9.32 96.02
N GLN A 19 -22.19 -8.22 96.72
CA GLN A 19 -22.21 -6.88 96.15
C GLN A 19 -21.12 -6.70 95.09
N ASP A 20 -19.90 -7.17 95.35
CA ASP A 20 -18.79 -7.09 94.40
C ASP A 20 -19.07 -7.91 93.14
N LYS A 21 -19.66 -9.11 93.29
CA LYS A 21 -20.10 -9.94 92.15
C LYS A 21 -21.19 -9.25 91.35
N LEU A 22 -22.14 -8.59 92.01
CA LEU A 22 -23.20 -7.86 91.34
C LEU A 22 -22.64 -6.67 90.55
N ASN A 23 -21.73 -5.89 91.15
CA ASN A 23 -21.05 -4.78 90.49
C ASN A 23 -20.23 -5.26 89.27
N TYR A 24 -19.55 -6.41 89.39
CA TYR A 24 -18.79 -7.00 88.28
C TYR A 24 -19.70 -7.39 87.11
N VAL A 25 -20.82 -8.08 87.39
CA VAL A 25 -21.79 -8.47 86.37
C VAL A 25 -22.45 -7.24 85.73
N GLU A 26 -22.73 -6.19 86.50
CA GLU A 26 -23.25 -4.93 85.96
C GLU A 26 -22.24 -4.24 85.03
N GLN A 27 -20.95 -4.27 85.38
CA GLN A 27 -19.89 -3.72 84.53
C GLN A 27 -19.72 -4.53 83.23
N GLU A 28 -19.74 -5.86 83.30
CA GLU A 28 -19.73 -6.72 82.10
C GLU A 28 -20.98 -6.51 81.24
N LEU A 29 -22.15 -6.36 81.85
CA LEU A 29 -23.39 -6.08 81.14
C LEU A 29 -23.35 -4.72 80.44
N ALA A 30 -22.76 -3.70 81.09
CA ALA A 30 -22.56 -2.39 80.48
C ALA A 30 -21.56 -2.45 79.31
N ALA A 31 -20.44 -3.19 79.47
CA ALA A 31 -19.45 -3.37 78.42
C ALA A 31 -20.01 -4.12 77.20
N THR A 32 -20.76 -5.20 77.42
CA THR A 32 -21.40 -5.98 76.35
C THR A 32 -22.47 -5.16 75.62
N LYS A 33 -23.31 -4.39 76.33
CA LYS A 33 -24.25 -3.44 75.70
C LYS A 33 -23.53 -2.37 74.87
N GLY A 34 -22.42 -1.82 75.37
CA GLY A 34 -21.61 -0.87 74.63
C GLY A 34 -21.03 -1.46 73.34
N GLN A 35 -20.54 -2.71 73.40
CA GLN A 35 -20.07 -3.45 72.23
C GLN A 35 -21.21 -3.73 71.24
N GLU A 36 -22.38 -4.13 71.72
CA GLU A 36 -23.55 -4.36 70.88
C GLU A 36 -23.98 -3.10 70.14
N VAL A 37 -24.05 -1.95 70.82
CA VAL A 37 -24.39 -0.66 70.19
C VAL A 37 -23.34 -0.27 69.14
N ALA A 38 -22.05 -0.40 69.45
CA ALA A 38 -20.99 -0.11 68.49
C ALA A 38 -21.04 -1.02 67.24
N LEU A 39 -21.40 -2.30 67.42
CA LEU A 39 -21.61 -3.23 66.32
C LEU A 39 -22.84 -2.86 65.49
N GLN A 40 -23.95 -2.48 66.14
CA GLN A 40 -25.17 -2.02 65.45
C GLN A 40 -24.90 -0.75 64.64
N GLU A 41 -24.20 0.23 65.21
CA GLU A 41 -23.81 1.47 64.50
C GLU A 41 -22.91 1.18 63.29
N ARG A 42 -21.93 0.29 63.46
CA ARG A 42 -21.05 -0.14 62.36
C ARG A 42 -21.84 -0.81 61.24
N LEU A 43 -22.74 -1.73 61.57
CA LEU A 43 -23.57 -2.42 60.58
C LEU A 43 -24.49 -1.43 59.84
N LEU A 44 -25.09 -0.48 60.56
CA LEU A 44 -25.93 0.55 59.96
C LEU A 44 -25.14 1.40 58.97
N LYS A 45 -23.92 1.79 59.34
CA LYS A 45 -23.02 2.55 58.47
C LYS A 45 -22.63 1.75 57.23
N GLU A 46 -22.20 0.49 57.38
CA GLU A 46 -21.83 -0.36 56.25
C GLU A 46 -23.01 -0.55 55.29
N VAL A 47 -24.22 -0.81 55.79
CA VAL A 47 -25.43 -0.90 54.97
C VAL A 47 -25.72 0.42 54.24
N GLY A 48 -25.55 1.56 54.90
CA GLY A 48 -25.67 2.88 54.27
C GLY A 48 -24.68 3.08 53.12
N ASP A 49 -23.40 2.78 53.35
CA ASP A 49 -22.32 2.89 52.35
C ASP A 49 -22.55 1.92 51.17
N PHE A 50 -23.09 0.72 51.42
CA PHE A 50 -23.48 -0.22 50.36
C PHE A 50 -24.66 0.30 49.54
N GLN A 51 -25.69 0.83 50.19
CA GLN A 51 -26.86 1.39 49.50
C GLN A 51 -26.49 2.60 48.65
N GLU A 52 -25.60 3.47 49.12
CA GLU A 52 -25.13 4.61 48.35
C GLU A 52 -24.36 4.19 47.10
N ARG A 53 -23.38 3.28 47.25
CA ARG A 53 -22.66 2.71 46.10
C ARG A 53 -23.60 2.04 45.09
N TYR A 54 -24.60 1.31 45.57
CA TYR A 54 -25.58 0.68 44.69
C TYR A 54 -26.41 1.72 43.93
N ARG A 55 -26.87 2.79 44.60
CA ARG A 55 -27.60 3.89 43.94
C ARG A 55 -26.74 4.56 42.86
N ASP A 56 -25.46 4.79 43.13
CA ASP A 56 -24.57 5.43 42.16
C ASP A 56 -24.26 4.52 40.96
N GLN A 57 -24.11 3.22 41.20
CA GLN A 57 -24.03 2.24 40.11
C GLN A 57 -25.29 2.24 39.23
N VAL A 58 -26.47 2.25 39.84
CA VAL A 58 -27.75 2.31 39.10
C VAL A 58 -27.87 3.59 38.29
N LYS A 59 -27.52 4.75 38.86
CA LYS A 59 -27.48 6.02 38.10
C LYS A 59 -26.54 5.90 36.91
N LYS A 60 -25.36 5.31 37.10
CA LYS A 60 -24.38 5.17 36.02
C LYS A 60 -24.88 4.25 34.90
N ILE A 61 -25.59 3.18 35.23
CA ILE A 61 -26.21 2.30 34.24
C ILE A 61 -27.24 3.06 33.41
N VAL A 62 -28.11 3.85 34.05
CA VAL A 62 -29.13 4.66 33.34
C VAL A 62 -28.48 5.70 32.41
N GLU A 63 -27.40 6.35 32.84
CA GLU A 63 -26.64 7.26 31.98
C GLU A 63 -26.06 6.54 30.75
N LEU A 64 -25.44 5.37 30.96
CA LEU A 64 -24.85 4.57 29.88
C LEU A 64 -25.92 4.05 28.91
N GLU A 65 -27.11 3.67 29.40
CA GLU A 65 -28.24 3.29 28.56
C GLU A 65 -28.74 4.46 27.68
N ALA A 66 -28.77 5.68 28.24
CA ALA A 66 -29.13 6.88 27.49
C ALA A 66 -28.09 7.22 26.42
N GLU A 67 -26.79 7.12 26.74
CA GLU A 67 -25.70 7.30 25.77
C GLU A 67 -25.76 6.25 24.65
N LEU A 68 -25.98 4.97 25.00
CA LEU A 68 -26.10 3.88 24.03
C LEU A 68 -27.27 4.13 23.07
N LYS A 69 -28.42 4.56 23.58
CA LYS A 69 -29.59 4.88 22.74
C LYS A 69 -29.30 6.02 21.77
N LYS A 70 -28.64 7.08 22.24
CA LYS A 70 -28.24 8.22 21.40
C LYS A 70 -27.28 7.79 20.29
N GLU A 71 -26.33 6.89 20.59
CA GLU A 71 -25.40 6.36 19.60
C GLU A 71 -26.13 5.50 18.54
N ILE A 72 -27.08 4.66 18.97
CA ILE A 72 -27.93 3.87 18.04
C ILE A 72 -28.73 4.79 17.11
N ASP A 73 -29.38 5.83 17.63
CA ASP A 73 -30.16 6.77 16.82
C ASP A 73 -29.27 7.52 15.82
N SER A 74 -28.06 7.93 16.25
CA SER A 74 -27.07 8.57 15.40
C SER A 74 -26.58 7.65 14.29
N ARG A 75 -26.38 6.36 14.60
CA ARG A 75 -26.01 5.34 13.63
C ARG A 75 -27.11 5.11 12.60
N ILE A 76 -28.38 5.01 13.02
CA ILE A 76 -29.52 4.86 12.10
C ILE A 76 -29.62 6.07 11.16
N ALA A 77 -29.42 7.29 11.67
CA ALA A 77 -29.39 8.50 10.86
C ALA A 77 -28.24 8.48 9.83
N ALA A 78 -27.04 8.05 10.23
CA ALA A 78 -25.91 7.91 9.32
C ALA A 78 -26.13 6.82 8.26
N GLU A 79 -26.72 5.68 8.64
CA GLU A 79 -27.04 4.58 7.72
C GLU A 79 -28.11 4.98 6.70
N SER A 80 -29.15 5.70 7.11
CA SER A 80 -30.18 6.21 6.19
C SER A 80 -29.62 7.27 5.23
N SER A 81 -28.77 8.18 5.70
CA SER A 81 -28.05 9.13 4.84
C SER A 81 -27.12 8.42 3.85
N SER A 82 -26.38 7.40 4.30
CA SER A 82 -25.52 6.56 3.44
C SER A 82 -26.33 5.82 2.38
N ALA A 83 -27.50 5.27 2.74
CA ALA A 83 -28.39 4.60 1.79
C ALA A 83 -28.91 5.55 0.71
N SER A 84 -29.34 6.76 1.10
CA SER A 84 -29.78 7.79 0.17
C SER A 84 -28.66 8.25 -0.77
N ALA A 85 -27.44 8.43 -0.26
CA ALA A 85 -26.28 8.75 -1.09
C ALA A 85 -25.91 7.62 -2.07
N LYS A 86 -26.05 6.35 -1.66
CA LYS A 86 -25.83 5.21 -2.56
C LYS A 86 -26.87 5.14 -3.68
N GLU A 87 -28.11 5.53 -3.41
CA GLU A 87 -29.17 5.57 -4.42
C GLU A 87 -28.93 6.69 -5.44
N SER A 88 -28.55 7.88 -4.99
CA SER A 88 -28.22 8.99 -5.91
C SER A 88 -26.97 8.69 -6.76
N ILE A 89 -25.97 8.00 -6.22
CA ILE A 89 -24.81 7.52 -6.99
C ILE A 89 -25.27 6.56 -8.09
N LYS A 90 -26.12 5.57 -7.78
CA LYS A 90 -26.64 4.64 -8.80
C LYS A 90 -27.44 5.35 -9.89
N GLU A 91 -28.21 6.38 -9.53
CA GLU A 91 -28.94 7.20 -10.51
C GLU A 91 -27.97 7.97 -11.42
N LEU A 92 -26.93 8.59 -10.85
CA LEU A 92 -25.90 9.30 -11.61
C LEU A 92 -25.09 8.36 -12.52
N GLU A 93 -24.72 7.18 -12.04
CA GLU A 93 -24.07 6.12 -12.84
C GLU A 93 -24.96 5.70 -14.02
N GLY A 94 -26.26 5.51 -13.77
CA GLY A 94 -27.25 5.21 -14.81
C GLY A 94 -27.36 6.32 -15.86
N ASN A 95 -27.36 7.58 -15.43
CA ASN A 95 -27.39 8.74 -16.34
C ASN A 95 -26.09 8.86 -17.15
N LEU A 96 -24.93 8.64 -16.52
CA LEU A 96 -23.64 8.64 -17.18
C LEU A 96 -23.56 7.55 -18.26
N GLN A 97 -24.04 6.35 -17.97
CA GLN A 97 -24.09 5.26 -18.95
C GLN A 97 -24.97 5.63 -20.15
N ARG A 98 -26.17 6.18 -19.91
CA ARG A 98 -27.07 6.62 -21.00
C ARG A 98 -26.44 7.70 -21.88
N LEU A 99 -25.77 8.68 -21.27
CA LEU A 99 -25.06 9.74 -22.01
C LEU A 99 -23.88 9.18 -22.81
N SER A 100 -23.12 8.25 -22.22
CA SER A 100 -22.04 7.53 -22.89
C SER A 100 -22.57 6.79 -24.13
N ASP A 101 -23.63 6.00 -23.97
CA ASP A 101 -24.26 5.25 -25.07
C ASP A 101 -24.82 6.16 -26.17
N ASN A 102 -25.39 7.32 -25.80
CA ASN A 102 -25.84 8.33 -26.77
C ASN A 102 -24.66 8.90 -27.57
N SER A 103 -23.59 9.30 -26.89
CA SER A 103 -22.40 9.87 -27.53
C SER A 103 -21.71 8.86 -28.45
N GLU A 104 -21.67 7.58 -28.07
CA GLU A 104 -21.06 6.52 -28.89
C GLU A 104 -21.89 6.27 -30.17
N ARG A 105 -23.22 6.34 -30.05
CA ARG A 105 -24.12 6.24 -31.22
C ARG A 105 -23.92 7.42 -32.18
N GLU A 106 -23.84 8.64 -31.66
CA GLU A 106 -23.57 9.84 -32.48
C GLU A 106 -22.20 9.77 -33.16
N LYS A 107 -21.15 9.36 -32.42
CA LYS A 107 -19.81 9.16 -32.97
C LYS A 107 -19.82 8.19 -34.14
N LYS A 108 -20.49 7.05 -34.00
CA LYS A 108 -20.63 6.05 -35.09
C LYS A 108 -21.36 6.61 -36.32
N ILE A 109 -22.35 7.48 -36.12
CA ILE A 109 -23.07 8.14 -37.23
C ILE A 109 -22.13 9.11 -37.95
N LEU A 110 -21.36 9.91 -37.21
CA LEU A 110 -20.41 10.87 -37.76
C LEU A 110 -19.25 10.18 -38.49
N GLU A 111 -18.70 9.09 -37.93
CA GLU A 111 -17.65 8.28 -38.58
C GLU A 111 -18.12 7.72 -39.93
N LYS A 112 -19.35 7.20 -40.00
CA LYS A 112 -19.95 6.74 -41.27
C LYS A 112 -20.08 7.89 -42.27
N LYS A 113 -20.49 9.07 -41.83
CA LYS A 113 -20.63 10.25 -42.70
C LYS A 113 -19.26 10.73 -43.21
N LEU A 114 -18.23 10.70 -42.37
CA LEU A 114 -16.86 11.03 -42.78
C LEU A 114 -16.31 10.04 -43.81
N SER A 115 -16.49 8.73 -43.59
CA SER A 115 -16.09 7.71 -44.55
C SER A 115 -16.76 7.93 -45.91
N TYR A 116 -18.07 8.18 -45.92
CA TYR A 116 -18.79 8.45 -47.16
C TYR A 116 -18.25 9.69 -47.91
N LEU A 117 -17.99 10.78 -47.19
CA LEU A 117 -17.45 12.01 -47.79
C LEU A 117 -16.01 11.82 -48.30
N GLN A 118 -15.21 11.00 -47.60
CA GLN A 118 -13.85 10.67 -48.04
C GLN A 118 -13.86 9.85 -49.33
N ASP A 119 -14.73 8.84 -49.42
CA ASP A 119 -14.87 8.01 -50.63
C ASP A 119 -15.35 8.86 -51.83
N ASP A 120 -16.31 9.77 -51.60
CA ASP A 120 -16.81 10.70 -52.62
C ASP A 120 -15.71 11.68 -53.09
N ALA A 121 -14.93 12.23 -52.15
CA ALA A 121 -13.79 13.08 -52.48
C ALA A 121 -12.72 12.32 -53.27
N GLN A 122 -12.40 11.07 -52.89
CA GLN A 122 -11.43 10.24 -53.60
C GLN A 122 -11.89 9.89 -55.02
N LEU A 123 -13.19 9.62 -55.19
CA LEU A 123 -13.79 9.42 -56.50
C LEU A 123 -13.67 10.69 -57.36
N SER A 124 -13.94 11.86 -56.78
CA SER A 124 -13.81 13.15 -57.47
C SER A 124 -12.37 13.43 -57.92
N VAL A 125 -11.38 13.21 -57.05
CA VAL A 125 -9.96 13.34 -57.39
C VAL A 125 -9.57 12.38 -58.51
N SER A 126 -10.02 11.12 -58.45
CA SER A 126 -9.74 10.13 -59.49
C SER A 126 -10.32 10.53 -60.85
N LYS A 127 -11.54 11.10 -60.86
CA LYS A 127 -12.16 11.64 -62.08
C LYS A 127 -11.36 12.81 -62.66
N LEU A 128 -10.94 13.76 -61.82
CA LEU A 128 -10.14 14.90 -62.25
C LEU A 128 -8.78 14.47 -62.80
N ASN A 129 -8.11 13.51 -62.17
CA ASN A 129 -6.84 12.97 -62.67
C ASN A 129 -7.00 12.30 -64.04
N ALA A 130 -8.05 11.47 -64.22
CA ALA A 130 -8.32 10.83 -65.51
C ALA A 130 -8.69 11.86 -66.61
N GLU A 131 -9.29 12.99 -66.24
CA GLU A 131 -9.53 14.09 -67.17
C GLU A 131 -8.26 14.86 -67.52
N LEU A 132 -7.40 15.11 -66.53
CA LEU A 132 -6.09 15.72 -66.71
C LEU A 132 -5.20 14.90 -67.66
N GLU A 133 -5.11 13.59 -67.46
CA GLU A 133 -4.35 12.69 -68.33
C GLU A 133 -4.88 12.71 -69.77
N ARG A 134 -6.21 12.66 -69.95
CA ARG A 134 -6.84 12.79 -71.27
C ARG A 134 -6.55 14.13 -71.93
N MET A 135 -6.47 15.22 -71.17
CA MET A 135 -6.06 16.52 -71.71
C MET A 135 -4.58 16.54 -72.06
N GLY A 136 -3.71 15.95 -71.23
CA GLY A 136 -2.27 15.83 -71.48
C GLY A 136 -1.96 15.07 -72.77
N LEU A 137 -2.59 13.91 -72.98
CA LEU A 137 -2.44 13.12 -74.21
C LEU A 137 -2.92 13.89 -75.44
N ARG A 138 -4.03 14.63 -75.33
CA ARG A 138 -4.53 15.47 -76.43
C ARG A 138 -3.53 16.58 -76.77
N ALA A 139 -3.00 17.27 -75.77
CA ALA A 139 -2.00 18.30 -75.97
C ALA A 139 -0.72 17.74 -76.63
N GLN A 140 -0.25 16.58 -76.18
CA GLN A 140 0.93 15.92 -76.75
C GLN A 140 0.72 15.50 -78.21
N ASN A 141 -0.46 14.96 -78.54
CA ASN A 141 -0.81 14.63 -79.94
C ASN A 141 -0.86 15.88 -80.82
N SER A 142 -1.45 16.99 -80.34
CA SER A 142 -1.45 18.25 -81.08
C SER A 142 -0.03 18.81 -81.27
N GLU A 143 0.85 18.64 -80.29
CA GLU A 143 2.26 19.04 -80.40
C GLU A 143 3.02 18.18 -81.42
N SER A 144 2.82 16.86 -81.45
CA SER A 144 3.47 15.98 -82.42
C SER A 144 2.96 16.22 -83.85
N GLU A 145 1.66 16.47 -84.02
CA GLU A 145 1.07 16.87 -85.30
C GLU A 145 1.64 18.21 -85.79
N ALA A 146 1.78 19.21 -84.91
CA ALA A 146 2.38 20.49 -85.25
C ALA A 146 3.86 20.35 -85.66
N LYS A 147 4.63 19.49 -84.97
CA LYS A 147 6.02 19.17 -85.36
C LYS A 147 6.09 18.54 -86.75
N LEU A 148 5.24 17.54 -87.02
CA LEU A 148 5.19 16.87 -88.33
C LEU A 148 4.82 17.85 -89.45
N LEU A 149 3.83 18.72 -89.22
CA LEU A 149 3.44 19.73 -90.21
C LEU A 149 4.57 20.74 -90.48
N ASN A 150 5.33 21.13 -89.46
CA ASN A 150 6.50 21.99 -89.65
C ASN A 150 7.60 21.28 -90.47
N GLU A 151 7.88 20.00 -90.19
CA GLU A 151 8.84 19.21 -90.97
C GLU A 151 8.42 19.11 -92.44
N GLN A 152 7.14 18.82 -92.70
CA GLN A 152 6.59 18.80 -94.06
C GLN A 152 6.70 20.16 -94.77
N LEU A 153 6.49 21.24 -94.03
CA LEU A 153 6.58 22.60 -94.57
C LEU A 153 8.03 22.95 -94.93
N ASP A 154 9.01 22.52 -94.13
CA ASP A 154 10.43 22.71 -94.44
C ASP A 154 10.91 21.82 -95.60
N ASP A 155 10.39 20.60 -95.74
CA ASP A 155 10.62 19.75 -96.92
C ASP A 155 10.07 20.39 -98.20
N LEU A 156 8.84 20.91 -98.17
CA LEU A 156 8.24 21.59 -99.31
C LEU A 156 9.02 22.85 -99.70
N LYS A 157 9.54 23.62 -98.73
CA LYS A 157 10.44 24.74 -99.02
C LYS A 157 11.69 24.27 -99.76
N ARG A 158 12.35 23.20 -99.28
CA ARG A 158 13.53 22.62 -99.95
C ARG A 158 13.23 22.16 -101.37
N GLN A 159 12.13 21.43 -101.57
CA GLN A 159 11.71 20.98 -102.89
C GLN A 159 11.40 22.15 -103.84
N LEU A 160 10.82 23.23 -103.32
CA LEU A 160 10.56 24.44 -104.10
C LEU A 160 11.87 25.12 -104.50
N ASP A 161 12.82 25.26 -103.57
CA ASP A 161 14.14 25.83 -103.82
C ASP A 161 14.91 25.00 -104.86
N GLU A 162 14.87 23.66 -104.74
CA GLU A 162 15.43 22.72 -105.72
C GLU A 162 14.75 22.85 -107.08
N SER A 163 13.42 22.89 -107.13
CA SER A 163 12.65 23.06 -108.38
C SER A 163 12.95 24.39 -109.06
N LEU A 164 13.15 25.46 -108.29
CA LEU A 164 13.58 26.76 -108.80
C LEU A 164 15.01 26.67 -109.36
N HIS A 165 15.92 25.96 -108.69
CA HIS A 165 17.27 25.74 -109.17
C HIS A 165 17.30 24.92 -110.47
N GLU A 166 16.58 23.79 -110.50
CA GLU A 166 16.44 22.94 -111.68
C GLU A 166 15.77 23.68 -112.85
N LYS A 167 14.73 24.49 -112.59
CA LYS A 167 14.12 25.34 -113.62
C LYS A 167 15.16 26.31 -114.20
N ASN A 168 15.94 26.98 -113.35
CA ASN A 168 17.00 27.87 -113.81
C ASN A 168 18.06 27.11 -114.63
N GLU A 169 18.44 25.89 -114.23
CA GLU A 169 19.34 25.03 -115.01
C GLU A 169 18.72 24.53 -116.32
N MET A 170 17.44 24.17 -116.31
CA MET A 170 16.71 23.64 -117.47
C MET A 170 16.43 24.75 -118.48
N GLU A 171 16.15 25.98 -118.05
CA GLU A 171 16.15 27.15 -118.93
C GLU A 171 17.55 27.31 -119.56
N LEU A 172 18.63 27.04 -118.82
CA LEU A 172 20.01 26.98 -119.32
C LEU A 172 20.28 25.81 -120.28
N LYS A 173 19.62 24.66 -120.10
CA LYS A 173 19.78 23.44 -120.93
C LYS A 173 18.85 23.40 -122.15
N GLN A 174 17.65 23.98 -122.09
CA GLN A 174 16.76 24.18 -123.24
C GLN A 174 17.38 25.16 -124.26
N LEU A 175 18.22 26.08 -123.79
CA LEU A 175 19.12 26.85 -124.65
C LEU A 175 20.15 25.96 -125.38
N ASN A 176 20.36 24.69 -124.98
CA ASN A 176 21.53 23.90 -125.39
C ASN A 176 21.28 22.54 -126.09
N SER A 177 20.11 21.89 -126.07
CA SER A 177 20.03 20.57 -126.76
C SER A 177 18.63 20.00 -127.07
N SER A 178 18.40 19.75 -128.37
CA SER A 178 17.37 18.87 -128.96
C SER A 178 18.03 17.59 -129.48
N ALA A 179 17.52 16.39 -129.12
CA ALA A 179 17.34 15.19 -129.98
C ALA A 179 17.41 13.82 -129.24
N LEU A 180 16.31 13.04 -129.36
CA LEU A 180 16.17 11.57 -129.67
C LEU A 180 16.87 10.51 -128.75
N SER A 181 16.47 9.22 -128.61
CA SER A 181 15.29 8.38 -128.93
C SER A 181 15.50 6.92 -128.43
N TYR A 182 14.41 6.15 -128.36
CA TYR A 182 14.08 4.72 -128.11
C TYR A 182 14.94 3.52 -128.61
N GLN A 183 14.69 2.32 -128.00
CA GLN A 183 14.62 0.95 -128.61
C GLN A 183 14.08 -0.10 -127.58
N ARG A 184 13.73 -1.38 -127.85
CA ARG A 184 12.71 -2.14 -128.66
C ARG A 184 12.58 -3.57 -128.01
N THR A 185 11.45 -4.30 -128.12
CA THR A 185 11.07 -5.53 -127.34
C THR A 185 10.89 -6.86 -128.14
N PRO A 186 10.81 -8.08 -127.49
CA PRO A 186 10.69 -9.41 -128.15
C PRO A 186 9.31 -10.14 -128.01
N THR A 187 9.13 -11.30 -128.69
CA THR A 187 7.89 -12.05 -129.09
C THR A 187 7.15 -12.89 -128.01
N ASP A 188 5.88 -13.28 -128.25
CA ASP A 188 4.84 -13.61 -127.23
C ASP A 188 4.78 -15.02 -126.60
N ASP A 189 4.99 -16.14 -127.30
CA ASP A 189 4.88 -17.48 -126.67
C ASP A 189 5.97 -17.75 -125.62
N GLN A 190 7.16 -17.15 -125.82
CA GLN A 190 8.24 -17.15 -124.84
C GLN A 190 7.89 -16.34 -123.58
N LYS A 191 6.96 -15.38 -123.67
CA LYS A 191 6.48 -14.64 -122.50
C LYS A 191 5.53 -15.51 -121.67
N LEU A 192 4.64 -16.27 -122.30
CA LEU A 192 3.65 -17.08 -121.60
C LEU A 192 4.29 -18.24 -120.82
N ILE A 193 5.23 -18.97 -121.43
CA ILE A 193 5.95 -20.06 -120.74
C ILE A 193 6.75 -19.52 -119.54
N LYS A 194 7.40 -18.36 -119.71
CA LYS A 194 8.11 -17.70 -118.60
C LYS A 194 7.15 -17.28 -117.49
N LEU A 195 5.98 -16.72 -117.83
CA LEU A 195 4.96 -16.34 -116.85
C LEU A 195 4.47 -17.53 -116.02
N LEU A 196 4.13 -18.65 -116.67
CA LEU A 196 3.66 -19.86 -115.96
C LEU A 196 4.75 -20.49 -115.08
N GLN A 197 6.02 -20.46 -115.53
CA GLN A 197 7.15 -20.92 -114.71
C GLN A 197 7.43 -19.98 -113.52
N GLU A 198 7.24 -18.67 -113.70
CA GLU A 198 7.33 -17.68 -112.64
C GLU A 198 6.22 -17.88 -111.59
N GLU A 199 5.01 -18.14 -112.06
CA GLU A 199 3.82 -18.35 -111.22
C GLU A 199 3.95 -19.63 -110.37
N LEU A 200 4.44 -20.74 -110.95
CA LEU A 200 4.77 -21.95 -110.18
C LEU A 200 5.86 -21.71 -109.13
N ARG A 201 6.93 -20.98 -109.50
CA ARG A 201 7.97 -20.59 -108.53
C ARG A 201 7.42 -19.72 -107.41
N ASN A 202 6.45 -18.86 -107.69
CA ASN A 202 5.82 -18.02 -106.67
C ASN A 202 4.95 -18.87 -105.73
N TYR A 203 4.15 -19.79 -106.24
CA TYR A 203 3.37 -20.70 -105.39
C TYR A 203 4.25 -21.60 -104.51
N GLU A 204 5.38 -22.10 -105.01
CA GLU A 204 6.34 -22.86 -104.19
C GLU A 204 6.92 -22.03 -103.04
N LYS A 205 7.25 -20.75 -103.30
CA LYS A 205 7.72 -19.83 -102.25
C LYS A 205 6.64 -19.55 -101.20
N GLU A 206 5.41 -19.31 -101.62
CA GLU A 206 4.27 -19.08 -100.71
C GLU A 206 3.98 -20.31 -99.84
N VAL A 207 4.02 -21.53 -100.40
CA VAL A 207 3.84 -22.77 -99.63
C VAL A 207 4.98 -22.96 -98.62
N HIS A 208 6.22 -22.65 -99.01
CA HIS A 208 7.36 -22.69 -98.09
C HIS A 208 7.21 -21.68 -96.95
N GLU A 209 6.78 -20.46 -97.27
CA GLU A 209 6.52 -19.42 -96.29
C GLU A 209 5.37 -19.79 -95.34
N ALA A 210 4.28 -20.36 -95.86
CA ALA A 210 3.16 -20.85 -95.05
C ALA A 210 3.59 -21.97 -94.09
N ARG A 211 4.46 -22.89 -94.52
CA ARG A 211 5.03 -23.94 -93.64
C ARG A 211 5.92 -23.33 -92.56
N ARG A 212 6.76 -22.36 -92.91
CA ARG A 212 7.61 -21.63 -91.95
C ARG A 212 6.77 -20.85 -90.93
N LEU A 213 5.71 -20.19 -91.38
CA LEU A 213 4.76 -19.48 -90.52
C LEU A 213 4.03 -20.45 -89.58
N LYS A 214 3.59 -21.60 -90.07
CA LYS A 214 2.92 -22.62 -89.26
C LYS A 214 3.84 -23.21 -88.18
N SER A 215 5.11 -23.50 -88.50
CA SER A 215 6.08 -23.97 -87.49
C SER A 215 6.42 -22.88 -86.47
N SER A 216 6.53 -21.63 -86.91
CA SER A 216 6.70 -20.49 -86.01
C SER A 216 5.50 -20.32 -85.07
N HIS A 217 4.28 -20.36 -85.59
CA HIS A 217 3.06 -20.22 -84.79
C HIS A 217 2.94 -21.31 -83.73
N THR A 218 3.21 -22.58 -84.08
CA THR A 218 3.18 -23.70 -83.12
C THR A 218 4.23 -23.55 -82.02
N ASN A 219 5.45 -23.10 -82.36
CA ASN A 219 6.47 -22.78 -81.35
C ASN A 219 6.06 -21.61 -80.44
N VAL A 220 5.42 -20.58 -80.98
CA VAL A 220 4.91 -19.43 -80.21
C VAL A 220 3.79 -19.86 -79.25
N GLU A 221 2.86 -20.70 -79.69
CA GLU A 221 1.79 -21.24 -78.83
C GLU A 221 2.38 -22.05 -77.65
N LEU A 222 3.36 -22.92 -77.91
CA LEU A 222 4.05 -23.67 -76.86
C LEU A 222 4.79 -22.76 -75.86
N LEU A 223 5.40 -21.68 -76.34
CA LEU A 223 6.07 -20.71 -75.47
C LEU A 223 5.08 -19.94 -74.59
N LYS A 224 3.90 -19.59 -75.13
CA LYS A 224 2.82 -18.97 -74.33
C LYS A 224 2.34 -19.90 -73.22
N GLU A 225 2.15 -21.18 -73.53
CA GLU A 225 1.72 -22.18 -72.53
C GLU A 225 2.76 -22.34 -71.41
N LYS A 226 4.04 -22.49 -71.76
CA LYS A 226 5.13 -22.56 -70.76
C LYS A 226 5.24 -21.30 -69.92
N LEU A 227 5.04 -20.12 -70.52
CA LEU A 227 5.06 -18.86 -69.80
C LEU A 227 3.94 -18.79 -68.75
N LEU A 228 2.74 -19.23 -69.10
CA LEU A 228 1.60 -19.28 -68.18
C LEU A 228 1.83 -20.27 -67.03
N GLU A 229 2.39 -21.45 -67.31
CA GLU A 229 2.74 -22.41 -66.24
C GLU A 229 3.76 -21.85 -65.25
N GLU A 230 4.81 -21.18 -65.75
CA GLU A 230 5.83 -20.56 -64.91
C GLU A 230 5.29 -19.34 -64.13
N GLN A 231 4.40 -18.55 -64.72
CA GLN A 231 3.69 -17.49 -64.00
C GLN A 231 2.87 -18.06 -62.84
N GLY A 232 2.10 -19.13 -63.06
CA GLY A 232 1.34 -19.78 -61.99
C GLY A 232 2.22 -20.38 -60.89
N ARG A 233 3.41 -20.89 -61.24
CA ARG A 233 4.41 -21.34 -60.23
C ARG A 233 4.94 -20.18 -59.40
N ARG A 234 5.28 -19.07 -60.06
CA ARG A 234 5.75 -17.85 -59.40
C ARG A 234 4.71 -17.30 -58.44
N GLU A 235 3.45 -17.19 -58.85
CA GLU A 235 2.36 -16.71 -57.99
C GLU A 235 2.19 -17.57 -56.73
N ARG A 236 2.30 -18.90 -56.85
CA ARG A 236 2.26 -19.80 -55.69
C ARG A 236 3.42 -19.56 -54.74
N VAL A 237 4.63 -19.40 -55.26
CA VAL A 237 5.83 -19.11 -54.44
C VAL A 237 5.72 -17.73 -53.78
N GLU A 238 5.22 -16.70 -54.48
CA GLU A 238 5.02 -15.37 -53.92
C GLU A 238 3.97 -15.36 -52.79
N MET A 239 2.89 -16.14 -52.94
CA MET A 239 1.91 -16.35 -51.87
C MET A 239 2.53 -17.04 -50.65
N ASP A 240 3.32 -18.09 -50.84
CA ASP A 240 3.96 -18.81 -49.73
C ASP A 240 5.07 -17.99 -49.07
N LEU A 241 5.80 -17.17 -49.82
CA LEU A 241 6.74 -16.18 -49.29
C LEU A 241 6.03 -15.18 -48.36
N SER A 242 4.85 -14.69 -48.78
CA SER A 242 4.04 -13.76 -47.99
C SER A 242 3.58 -14.40 -46.66
N LYS A 243 3.17 -15.68 -46.69
CA LYS A 243 2.84 -16.45 -45.47
C LYS A 243 4.04 -16.64 -44.57
N LEU A 244 5.21 -16.93 -45.15
CA LEU A 244 6.46 -17.11 -44.40
C LEU A 244 6.86 -15.82 -43.66
N GLN A 245 6.75 -14.67 -44.32
CA GLN A 245 6.99 -13.36 -43.70
C GLN A 245 6.03 -13.09 -42.54
N GLU A 246 4.76 -13.47 -42.67
CA GLU A 246 3.79 -13.34 -41.57
C GLU A 246 4.14 -14.24 -40.38
N ILE A 247 4.61 -15.47 -40.63
CA ILE A 247 5.06 -16.40 -39.59
C ILE A 247 6.31 -15.87 -38.90
N GLU A 248 7.28 -15.35 -39.66
CA GLU A 248 8.51 -14.77 -39.13
C GLU A 248 8.22 -13.57 -38.21
N ALA A 249 7.32 -12.67 -38.63
CA ALA A 249 6.89 -11.54 -37.79
C ALA A 249 6.24 -12.01 -36.49
N LYS A 250 5.45 -13.09 -36.50
CA LYS A 250 4.85 -13.68 -35.29
C LYS A 250 5.92 -14.32 -34.39
N ALA A 251 6.90 -14.99 -34.96
CA ALA A 251 8.00 -15.60 -34.21
C ALA A 251 8.83 -14.53 -33.49
N GLN A 252 9.23 -13.46 -34.19
CA GLN A 252 9.97 -12.33 -33.59
C GLN A 252 9.18 -11.67 -32.45
N LYS A 253 7.86 -11.52 -32.61
CA LYS A 253 7.01 -11.01 -31.53
C LYS A 253 7.03 -11.91 -30.29
N LEU A 254 6.93 -13.22 -30.46
CA LEU A 254 6.98 -14.18 -29.36
C LEU A 254 8.36 -14.19 -28.68
N GLU A 255 9.44 -14.08 -29.44
CA GLU A 255 10.79 -13.96 -28.89
C GLU A 255 10.97 -12.71 -28.04
N LEU A 256 10.44 -11.56 -28.49
CA LEU A 256 10.44 -10.32 -27.72
C LEU A 256 9.62 -10.44 -26.42
N GLU A 257 8.45 -11.07 -26.48
CA GLU A 257 7.63 -11.34 -25.29
C GLU A 257 8.35 -12.27 -24.30
N LEU A 258 9.02 -13.32 -24.79
CA LEU A 258 9.79 -14.27 -23.98
C LEU A 258 11.02 -13.60 -23.35
N ALA A 259 11.72 -12.74 -24.10
CA ALA A 259 12.84 -11.95 -23.58
C ALA A 259 12.39 -10.98 -22.48
N SER A 260 11.25 -10.29 -22.68
CA SER A 260 10.64 -9.42 -21.66
C SER A 260 10.29 -10.19 -20.38
N CYS A 261 9.63 -11.34 -20.53
CA CYS A 261 9.31 -12.26 -19.43
C CYS A 261 10.56 -12.74 -18.67
N THR A 262 11.63 -13.06 -19.39
CA THR A 262 12.90 -13.51 -18.80
C THR A 262 13.60 -12.37 -18.05
N ALA A 263 13.57 -11.15 -18.59
CA ALA A 263 14.10 -9.97 -17.92
C ALA A 263 13.33 -9.68 -16.62
N LEU A 264 12.00 -9.80 -16.62
CA LEU A 264 11.19 -9.65 -15.41
C LEU A 264 11.54 -10.68 -14.34
N LEU A 265 11.76 -11.94 -14.72
CA LEU A 265 12.20 -12.99 -13.78
C LEU A 265 13.57 -12.69 -13.17
N SER A 266 14.52 -12.17 -13.96
CA SER A 266 15.87 -11.87 -13.46
C SER A 266 15.93 -10.80 -12.37
N ASN A 267 14.87 -9.98 -12.23
CA ASN A 267 14.77 -8.98 -11.16
C ASN A 267 14.40 -9.61 -9.80
N ILE A 268 13.92 -10.85 -9.78
CA ILE A 268 13.55 -11.54 -8.54
C ILE A 268 14.74 -12.40 -8.08
N PRO A 269 15.37 -12.09 -6.94
CA PRO A 269 16.49 -12.88 -6.44
C PRO A 269 16.07 -14.31 -6.11
N ASP A 270 16.93 -15.26 -6.47
CA ASP A 270 16.76 -16.71 -6.29
C ASP A 270 15.64 -17.36 -7.13
N VAL A 271 15.13 -16.68 -8.16
CA VAL A 271 14.11 -17.22 -9.07
C VAL A 271 14.74 -17.41 -10.45
N SER A 272 14.96 -18.66 -10.83
CA SER A 272 15.54 -19.07 -12.12
C SER A 272 14.48 -19.39 -13.17
N CYS A 273 13.28 -19.79 -12.75
CA CYS A 273 12.16 -20.09 -13.63
C CYS A 273 10.81 -19.68 -13.03
N PHE A 274 9.76 -19.65 -13.86
CA PHE A 274 8.40 -19.36 -13.40
C PHE A 274 7.88 -20.33 -12.33
N GLY A 275 8.38 -21.57 -12.30
CA GLY A 275 8.06 -22.56 -11.29
C GLY A 275 8.59 -22.23 -9.89
N ASP A 276 9.62 -21.38 -9.80
CA ASP A 276 10.25 -20.99 -8.53
C ASP A 276 9.46 -19.86 -7.83
N ILE A 277 8.65 -19.08 -8.57
CA ILE A 277 7.88 -17.96 -8.02
C ILE A 277 6.91 -18.41 -6.92
N PRO A 278 6.05 -19.44 -7.13
CA PRO A 278 5.15 -19.90 -6.07
C PRO A 278 5.90 -20.37 -4.82
N GLN A 279 7.05 -21.01 -4.98
CA GLN A 279 7.86 -21.47 -3.85
C GLN A 279 8.44 -20.28 -3.09
N LYS A 280 9.00 -19.27 -3.78
CA LYS A 280 9.51 -18.05 -3.15
C LYS A 280 8.42 -17.29 -2.40
N ILE A 281 7.21 -17.23 -2.95
CA ILE A 281 6.06 -16.63 -2.28
C ILE A 281 5.71 -17.41 -1.01
N ALA A 282 5.66 -18.74 -1.07
CA ALA A 282 5.39 -19.58 0.09
C ALA A 282 6.46 -19.42 1.18
N ASP A 283 7.75 -19.36 0.80
CA ASP A 283 8.85 -19.15 1.73
C ASP A 283 8.77 -17.77 2.40
N LEU A 284 8.44 -16.72 1.64
CA LEU A 284 8.22 -15.37 2.17
C LEU A 284 7.01 -15.32 3.11
N GLN A 285 5.92 -16.04 2.79
CA GLN A 285 4.76 -16.15 3.67
C GLN A 285 5.11 -16.85 4.99
N MET A 286 5.88 -17.94 4.93
CA MET A 286 6.37 -18.65 6.12
C MET A 286 7.29 -17.77 6.96
N GLN A 287 8.17 -17.00 6.33
CA GLN A 287 9.03 -16.05 7.02
C GLN A 287 8.22 -14.93 7.69
N ALA A 288 7.21 -14.39 7.01
CA ALA A 288 6.31 -13.37 7.56
C ALA A 288 5.53 -13.89 8.77
N LEU A 289 4.99 -15.11 8.71
CA LEU A 289 4.31 -15.76 9.83
C LEU A 289 5.26 -15.98 11.02
N THR A 290 6.48 -16.43 10.75
CA THR A 290 7.50 -16.63 11.78
C THR A 290 7.86 -15.31 12.47
N ASN A 291 8.02 -14.23 11.71
CA ASN A 291 8.29 -12.90 12.26
C ASN A 291 7.11 -12.36 13.05
N LEU A 292 5.88 -12.56 12.58
CA LEU A 292 4.66 -12.15 13.29
C LEU A 292 4.56 -12.85 14.65
N ASN A 293 4.86 -14.15 14.72
CA ASN A 293 4.88 -14.90 15.97
C ASN A 293 5.91 -14.33 16.94
N LYS A 294 7.14 -14.05 16.48
CA LYS A 294 8.19 -13.42 17.30
C LYS A 294 7.79 -12.04 17.82
N VAL A 295 7.15 -11.22 16.98
CA VAL A 295 6.62 -9.91 17.41
C VAL A 295 5.55 -10.09 18.48
N GLY A 296 4.67 -11.09 18.35
CA GLY A 296 3.68 -11.45 19.37
C GLY A 296 4.32 -11.84 20.71
N GLU A 297 5.35 -12.69 20.68
CA GLU A 297 6.10 -13.11 21.87
C GLU A 297 6.77 -11.92 22.57
N VAL A 298 7.52 -11.10 21.83
CA VAL A 298 8.19 -9.90 22.36
C VAL A 298 7.16 -8.91 22.93
N THR A 299 6.02 -8.75 22.27
CA THR A 299 4.94 -7.88 22.76
C THR A 299 4.33 -8.40 24.07
N SER A 300 4.21 -9.72 24.23
CA SER A 300 3.74 -10.33 25.49
C SER A 300 4.74 -10.08 26.61
N GLN A 301 6.03 -10.35 26.37
CA GLN A 301 7.10 -10.11 27.35
C GLN A 301 7.18 -8.64 27.77
N LEU A 302 6.99 -7.71 26.82
CA LEU A 302 6.96 -6.28 27.12
C LEU A 302 5.79 -5.89 28.02
N LYS A 303 4.60 -6.48 27.82
CA LYS A 303 3.44 -6.25 28.69
C LYS A 303 3.69 -6.79 30.10
N GLU A 304 4.26 -7.98 30.21
CA GLU A 304 4.63 -8.58 31.51
C GLU A 304 5.64 -7.70 32.27
N LEU A 305 6.69 -7.24 31.59
CA LEU A 305 7.68 -6.32 32.18
C LEU A 305 7.04 -5.00 32.60
N LYS A 306 6.11 -4.46 31.82
CA LYS A 306 5.40 -3.22 32.16
C LYS A 306 4.56 -3.38 33.44
N VAL A 307 3.83 -4.49 33.57
CA VAL A 307 3.06 -4.80 34.79
C VAL A 307 3.99 -4.98 35.99
N ALA A 308 5.12 -5.66 35.83
CA ALA A 308 6.10 -5.83 36.90
C ALA A 308 6.70 -4.49 37.36
N LEU A 309 6.94 -3.56 36.42
CA LEU A 309 7.41 -2.21 36.73
C LEU A 309 6.36 -1.41 37.51
N GLU A 310 5.10 -1.40 37.04
CA GLU A 310 3.99 -0.74 37.73
C GLU A 310 3.81 -1.27 39.17
N PHE A 311 3.95 -2.59 39.36
CA PHE A 311 3.90 -3.21 40.68
C PHE A 311 5.08 -2.81 41.59
N ALA A 312 6.29 -2.72 41.03
CA ALA A 312 7.48 -2.27 41.77
C ALA A 312 7.35 -0.80 42.18
N ASP A 313 6.81 0.06 41.31
CA ASP A 313 6.57 1.47 41.61
C ASP A 313 5.53 1.65 42.74
N LEU A 314 4.43 0.90 42.72
CA LEU A 314 3.45 0.90 43.80
C LEU A 314 4.07 0.42 45.13
N SER A 315 4.89 -0.63 45.08
CA SER A 315 5.59 -1.14 46.26
C SER A 315 6.57 -0.11 46.84
N LYS A 316 7.27 0.62 45.98
CA LYS A 316 8.15 1.73 46.38
C LYS A 316 7.34 2.86 47.04
N GLN A 317 6.24 3.31 46.44
CA GLN A 317 5.39 4.36 47.01
C GLN A 317 4.83 3.97 48.39
N HIS A 318 4.43 2.71 48.55
CA HIS A 318 3.99 2.20 49.85
C HIS A 318 5.12 2.26 50.89
N ALA A 319 6.31 1.75 50.55
CA ALA A 319 7.46 1.79 51.45
C ALA A 319 7.89 3.22 51.81
N GLU A 320 7.81 4.16 50.86
CA GLU A 320 8.04 5.59 51.10
C GLU A 320 7.02 6.18 52.08
N GLY A 321 5.73 5.87 51.91
CA GLY A 321 4.66 6.30 52.83
C GLY A 321 4.80 5.73 54.24
N GLU A 322 5.21 4.47 54.38
CA GLU A 322 5.49 3.89 55.69
C GLU A 322 6.71 4.54 56.37
N ALA A 323 7.76 4.83 55.61
CA ALA A 323 8.96 5.48 56.13
C ALA A 323 8.68 6.92 56.60
N THR A 324 7.86 7.70 55.86
CA THR A 324 7.47 9.05 56.30
C THR A 324 6.64 9.02 57.58
N LEU A 325 5.66 8.12 57.67
CA LEU A 325 4.85 7.95 58.89
C LEU A 325 5.69 7.52 60.09
N ALA A 326 6.63 6.59 59.90
CA ALA A 326 7.55 6.17 60.97
C ALA A 326 8.42 7.33 61.45
N LYS A 327 8.90 8.17 60.53
CA LYS A 327 9.67 9.38 60.86
C LYS A 327 8.84 10.39 61.66
N GLU A 328 7.61 10.68 61.24
CA GLU A 328 6.72 11.60 61.97
C GLU A 328 6.42 11.12 63.39
N ARG A 329 6.20 9.81 63.57
CA ARG A 329 6.01 9.19 64.90
C ARG A 329 7.24 9.36 65.78
N ALA A 330 8.43 9.09 65.26
CA ALA A 330 9.68 9.25 65.99
C ALA A 330 9.93 10.72 66.40
N GLU A 331 9.67 11.67 65.50
CA GLU A 331 9.78 13.10 65.79
C GLU A 331 8.78 13.56 66.86
N SER A 332 7.54 13.08 66.80
CA SER A 332 6.50 13.38 67.79
C SER A 332 6.89 12.86 69.19
N ALA A 333 7.32 11.59 69.28
CA ALA A 333 7.78 10.99 70.52
C ALA A 333 8.99 11.75 71.10
N THR A 334 9.93 12.19 70.25
CA THR A 334 11.08 12.99 70.67
C THR A 334 10.67 14.35 71.25
N ARG A 335 9.64 15.00 70.69
CA ARG A 335 9.12 16.26 71.25
C ARG A 335 8.46 16.04 72.61
N GLU A 336 7.74 14.93 72.79
CA GLU A 336 7.08 14.60 74.05
C GLU A 336 8.08 14.30 75.17
N VAL A 337 9.17 13.57 74.87
CA VAL A 337 10.26 13.37 75.84
C VAL A 337 10.86 14.70 76.28
N LYS A 338 11.15 15.62 75.34
CA LYS A 338 11.67 16.95 75.68
C LYS A 338 10.71 17.74 76.59
N ARG A 339 9.39 17.62 76.37
CA ARG A 339 8.37 18.25 77.20
C ARG A 339 8.38 17.68 78.63
N LEU A 340 8.46 16.35 78.76
CA LEU A 340 8.52 15.68 80.05
C LEU A 340 9.83 15.96 80.80
N GLU A 341 10.96 16.05 80.10
CA GLU A 341 12.25 16.45 80.68
C GLU A 341 12.19 17.85 81.30
N LEU A 342 11.55 18.82 80.63
CA LEU A 342 11.34 20.16 81.16
C LEU A 342 10.42 20.15 82.40
N LEU A 343 9.36 19.34 82.38
CA LEU A 343 8.46 19.19 83.53
C LEU A 343 9.19 18.55 84.72
N LEU A 344 9.99 17.51 84.48
CA LEU A 344 10.81 16.85 85.49
C LEU A 344 11.81 17.84 86.12
N ALA A 345 12.46 18.68 85.30
CA ALA A 345 13.37 19.71 85.81
C ALA A 345 12.66 20.69 86.75
N ALA A 346 11.51 21.23 86.34
CA ALA A 346 10.73 22.16 87.16
C ALA A 346 10.25 21.54 88.49
N VAL A 347 9.72 20.31 88.43
CA VAL A 347 9.24 19.56 89.61
C VAL A 347 10.42 19.20 90.53
N SER A 348 11.57 18.85 89.97
CA SER A 348 12.79 18.55 90.75
C SER A 348 13.37 19.79 91.42
N GLU A 349 13.33 20.95 90.76
CA GLU A 349 13.72 22.23 91.36
C GLU A 349 12.82 22.61 92.54
N GLU A 350 11.49 22.46 92.40
CA GLU A 350 10.53 22.68 93.49
C GLU A 350 10.75 21.68 94.64
N ARG A 351 11.01 20.40 94.32
CA ARG A 351 11.41 19.38 95.32
C ARG A 351 12.67 19.80 96.07
N ASP A 352 13.69 20.27 95.36
CA ASP A 352 14.97 20.69 95.96
C ASP A 352 14.82 21.95 96.83
N ARG A 353 13.92 22.88 96.46
CA ARG A 353 13.54 24.03 97.29
C ARG A 353 12.86 23.57 98.57
N LEU A 354 11.82 22.75 98.48
CA LEU A 354 11.11 22.19 99.63
C LEU A 354 12.05 21.37 100.55
N ARG A 355 12.99 20.62 99.97
CA ARG A 355 14.00 19.87 100.74
C ARG A 355 14.96 20.79 101.48
N LYS A 356 15.38 21.90 100.87
CA LYS A 356 16.21 22.92 101.54
C LYS A 356 15.42 23.65 102.64
N GLU A 357 14.16 24.00 102.38
CA GLU A 357 13.26 24.64 103.35
C GLU A 357 12.99 23.74 104.56
N HIS A 358 12.72 22.44 104.31
CA HIS A 358 12.59 21.43 105.36
C HIS A 358 13.88 21.29 106.19
N ALA A 359 15.06 21.24 105.56
CA ALA A 359 16.33 21.15 106.28
C ALA A 359 16.65 22.42 107.11
N MET A 360 16.17 23.59 106.69
CA MET A 360 16.31 24.85 107.42
C MET A 360 15.36 24.96 108.62
N SER A 361 14.15 24.38 108.53
CA SER A 361 13.19 24.32 109.64
C SER A 361 13.57 23.30 110.71
N THR A 362 14.22 22.18 110.35
CA THR A 362 14.69 21.18 111.34
C THR A 362 15.90 21.65 112.17
N ASN A 363 16.67 22.64 111.68
CA ASN A 363 17.86 23.15 112.36
C ASN A 363 17.58 24.33 113.33
N GLN A 364 16.33 24.79 113.46
CA GLN A 364 15.91 25.74 114.49
C GLN A 364 15.44 24.98 115.74
N LYS A 365 15.94 25.37 116.93
CA LYS A 365 15.57 24.74 118.21
C LYS A 365 14.03 24.74 118.41
N PRO A 366 13.43 23.63 118.88
CA PRO A 366 12.00 23.54 119.05
C PRO A 366 11.54 24.47 120.18
N LYS A 367 10.63 25.40 119.88
CA LYS A 367 9.71 25.97 120.86
C LYS A 367 8.39 25.21 120.71
N ASP A 368 7.89 24.69 121.83
CA ASP A 368 6.72 23.83 121.92
C ASP A 368 5.53 24.36 121.07
N GLY A 369 5.09 23.55 120.09
CA GLY A 369 3.86 23.79 119.34
C GLY A 369 3.82 23.41 117.85
N ASP A 370 4.94 23.06 117.20
CA ASP A 370 5.04 23.09 115.72
C ASP A 370 5.11 21.71 114.99
N ASP A 371 4.63 20.64 115.63
CA ASP A 371 4.73 19.24 115.10
C ASP A 371 3.83 18.96 113.87
N ALA A 372 2.79 19.76 113.65
CA ALA A 372 1.88 19.59 112.50
C ALA A 372 2.44 20.17 111.19
N SER A 373 3.24 21.25 111.27
CA SER A 373 3.83 21.92 110.10
C SER A 373 4.93 21.07 109.46
N SER A 374 5.81 20.49 110.28
CA SER A 374 6.90 19.62 109.81
C SER A 374 6.38 18.33 109.15
N LYS A 375 5.35 17.70 109.72
CA LYS A 375 4.73 16.50 109.14
C LYS A 375 4.04 16.75 107.80
N ASN A 376 3.43 17.93 107.62
CA ASN A 376 2.83 18.30 106.34
C ASN A 376 3.90 18.52 105.27
N MET A 377 5.00 19.24 105.59
CA MET A 377 6.12 19.41 104.66
C MET A 377 6.78 18.09 104.28
N GLU A 378 6.94 17.15 105.22
CA GLU A 378 7.47 15.81 104.96
C GLU A 378 6.52 14.99 104.05
N SER A 379 5.21 15.12 104.24
CA SER A 379 4.22 14.48 103.37
C SER A 379 4.20 15.05 101.94
N ASP A 380 4.36 16.37 101.80
CA ASP A 380 4.43 17.05 100.50
C ASP A 380 5.74 16.71 99.77
N LEU A 381 6.85 16.60 100.49
CA LEU A 381 8.14 16.20 99.95
C LEU A 381 8.12 14.74 99.48
N SER A 382 7.52 13.84 100.27
CA SER A 382 7.31 12.44 99.88
C SER A 382 6.39 12.30 98.66
N ARG A 383 5.33 13.12 98.58
CA ARG A 383 4.46 13.19 97.40
C ARG A 383 5.23 13.66 96.17
N MET A 384 6.06 14.70 96.30
CA MET A 384 6.88 15.21 95.20
C MET A 384 7.93 14.19 94.74
N GLU A 385 8.56 13.45 95.66
CA GLU A 385 9.51 12.38 95.33
C GLU A 385 8.86 11.23 94.54
N LYS A 386 7.60 10.88 94.86
CA LYS A 386 6.83 9.92 94.06
C LYS A 386 6.58 10.45 92.65
N VAL A 387 6.15 11.71 92.51
CA VAL A 387 5.90 12.33 91.19
C VAL A 387 7.19 12.41 90.37
N VAL A 388 8.33 12.79 90.98
CA VAL A 388 9.64 12.79 90.31
C VAL A 388 10.01 11.37 89.83
N SER A 389 9.85 10.36 90.69
CA SER A 389 10.16 8.97 90.35
C SER A 389 9.26 8.44 89.22
N GLU A 390 7.97 8.79 89.22
CA GLU A 390 7.01 8.43 88.17
C GLU A 390 7.35 9.12 86.83
N LEU A 391 7.72 10.40 86.86
CA LEU A 391 8.17 11.14 85.67
C LEU A 391 9.49 10.59 85.11
N GLU A 392 10.44 10.23 85.97
CA GLU A 392 11.71 9.58 85.57
C GLU A 392 11.48 8.22 84.92
N ASN A 393 10.56 7.41 85.46
CA ASN A 393 10.18 6.14 84.85
C ASN A 393 9.49 6.36 83.50
N THR A 394 8.56 7.31 83.42
CA THR A 394 7.86 7.63 82.16
C THR A 394 8.83 8.12 81.08
N ILE A 395 9.81 8.96 81.42
CA ILE A 395 10.84 9.42 80.47
C ILE A 395 11.74 8.26 80.03
N ARG A 396 12.09 7.35 80.94
CA ARG A 396 12.87 6.15 80.63
C ARG A 396 12.14 5.26 79.63
N ASP A 397 10.88 4.96 79.90
CA ASP A 397 10.02 4.13 79.04
C ASP A 397 9.85 4.78 77.65
N GLN A 398 9.63 6.10 77.60
CA GLN A 398 9.53 6.82 76.33
C GLN A 398 10.86 6.86 75.56
N ARG A 399 12.00 6.96 76.23
CA ARG A 399 13.33 6.89 75.58
C ARG A 399 13.59 5.51 74.99
N GLU A 400 13.17 4.44 75.68
CA GLU A 400 13.26 3.08 75.16
C GLU A 400 12.37 2.89 73.92
N LEU A 401 11.13 3.41 73.95
CA LEU A 401 10.23 3.41 72.80
C LEU A 401 10.83 4.19 71.61
N ILE A 402 11.43 5.35 71.84
CA ILE A 402 12.13 6.11 70.78
C ILE A 402 13.29 5.29 70.21
N SER A 403 14.08 4.61 71.05
CA SER A 403 15.17 3.76 70.60
C SER A 403 14.66 2.64 69.70
N GLN A 404 13.56 1.97 70.08
CA GLN A 404 12.92 0.94 69.26
C GLN A 404 12.42 1.52 67.92
N GLN A 405 11.72 2.66 67.95
CA GLN A 405 11.27 3.35 66.73
C GLN A 405 12.43 3.77 65.82
N HIS A 406 13.57 4.18 66.38
CA HIS A 406 14.77 4.52 65.60
C HIS A 406 15.36 3.28 64.91
N THR A 407 15.38 2.13 65.59
CA THR A 407 15.83 0.87 64.98
C THR A 407 14.91 0.42 63.85
N GLU A 408 13.59 0.57 64.02
CA GLU A 408 12.61 0.24 62.98
C GLU A 408 12.73 1.19 61.77
N LEU A 409 12.90 2.50 62.02
CA LEU A 409 13.10 3.50 60.96
C LEU A 409 14.36 3.20 60.15
N ASN A 410 15.47 2.83 60.80
CA ASN A 410 16.70 2.44 60.12
C ASN A 410 16.49 1.23 59.21
N LEU A 411 15.77 0.20 59.68
CA LEU A 411 15.44 -0.98 58.88
C LEU A 411 14.57 -0.62 57.65
N MET A 412 13.59 0.26 57.82
CA MET A 412 12.74 0.71 56.70
C MET A 412 13.54 1.55 55.69
N ASN A 413 14.45 2.40 56.17
CA ASN A 413 15.33 3.18 55.31
C ASN A 413 16.31 2.30 54.50
N GLU A 414 16.80 1.20 55.09
CA GLU A 414 17.59 0.20 54.37
C GLU A 414 16.78 -0.50 53.27
N LYS A 415 15.54 -0.93 53.58
CA LYS A 415 14.63 -1.52 52.58
C LYS A 415 14.35 -0.54 51.43
N LEU A 416 14.09 0.73 51.74
CA LEU A 416 13.88 1.78 50.75
C LEU A 416 15.12 1.99 49.87
N SER A 417 16.32 1.97 50.46
CA SER A 417 17.60 2.05 49.73
C SER A 417 17.82 0.87 48.78
N MET A 418 17.42 -0.33 49.18
CA MET A 418 17.47 -1.52 48.31
C MET A 418 16.51 -1.38 47.12
N GLU A 419 15.26 -0.97 47.36
CA GLU A 419 14.27 -0.82 46.30
C GLU A 419 14.63 0.31 45.32
N ALA A 420 15.15 1.44 45.83
CA ALA A 420 15.66 2.52 45.00
C ALA A 420 16.83 2.09 44.09
N ARG A 421 17.69 1.17 44.54
CA ARG A 421 18.76 0.60 43.72
C ARG A 421 18.21 -0.34 42.64
N LYS A 422 17.20 -1.14 42.98
CA LYS A 422 16.53 -2.04 42.04
C LYS A 422 15.80 -1.27 40.93
N ALA A 423 15.08 -0.21 41.28
CA ALA A 423 14.44 0.68 40.31
C ALA A 423 15.46 1.27 39.32
N LYS A 424 16.58 1.82 39.82
CA LYS A 424 17.67 2.33 38.96
C LYS A 424 18.32 1.26 38.08
N SER A 425 18.30 -0.02 38.48
CA SER A 425 18.82 -1.11 37.65
C SER A 425 17.89 -1.38 36.47
N LEU A 426 16.58 -1.48 36.75
CA LEU A 426 15.55 -1.72 35.74
C LEU A 426 15.43 -0.56 34.75
N GLU A 427 15.60 0.69 35.20
CA GLU A 427 15.66 1.86 34.30
C GLU A 427 16.79 1.74 33.27
N ARG A 428 17.99 1.35 33.71
CA ARG A 428 19.16 1.17 32.81
C ARG A 428 18.94 0.04 31.82
N GLU A 429 18.34 -1.06 32.26
CA GLU A 429 17.98 -2.17 31.37
C GLU A 429 16.93 -1.73 30.34
N GLY A 430 15.94 -0.94 30.75
CA GLY A 430 14.96 -0.32 29.85
C GLY A 430 15.62 0.59 28.81
N ASP A 431 16.60 1.41 29.20
CA ASP A 431 17.38 2.24 28.26
C ASP A 431 18.22 1.40 27.29
N GLN A 432 18.81 0.31 27.79
CA GLN A 432 19.57 -0.63 26.98
C GLN A 432 18.68 -1.34 25.94
N LEU A 433 17.48 -1.76 26.34
CA LEU A 433 16.50 -2.38 25.44
C LEU A 433 15.97 -1.37 24.40
N ARG A 434 15.64 -0.14 24.81
CA ARG A 434 15.29 0.94 23.88
C ARG A 434 16.39 1.19 22.85
N SER A 435 17.65 1.18 23.27
CA SER A 435 18.80 1.32 22.38
C SER A 435 18.96 0.15 21.42
N GLN A 436 18.70 -1.09 21.88
CA GLN A 436 18.70 -2.27 21.02
C GLN A 436 17.57 -2.24 19.99
N VAL A 437 16.37 -1.82 20.38
CA VAL A 437 15.24 -1.63 19.46
C VAL A 437 15.60 -0.60 18.40
N ALA A 438 16.11 0.57 18.78
CA ALA A 438 16.54 1.60 17.84
C ALA A 438 17.65 1.10 16.88
N LEU A 439 18.60 0.30 17.37
CA LEU A 439 19.64 -0.31 16.55
C LEU A 439 19.07 -1.33 15.56
N LEU A 440 18.11 -2.16 16.00
CA LEU A 440 17.45 -3.15 15.14
C LEU A 440 16.54 -2.47 14.10
N GLU A 441 15.82 -1.43 14.48
CA GLU A 441 15.04 -0.58 13.57
C GLU A 441 15.94 0.11 12.54
N SER A 442 17.14 0.56 12.93
CA SER A 442 18.13 1.10 11.99
C SER A 442 18.72 0.05 11.04
N LYS A 443 18.74 -1.23 11.44
CA LYS A 443 19.20 -2.34 10.60
C LYS A 443 18.09 -2.93 9.73
N LEU A 444 16.83 -2.61 10.01
CA LEU A 444 15.70 -2.96 9.17
C LEU A 444 15.86 -2.27 7.80
N GLY A 445 16.22 -3.07 6.79
CA GLY A 445 16.49 -2.61 5.43
C GLY A 445 17.96 -2.67 5.02
N HIS A 446 18.90 -2.98 5.92
CA HIS A 446 20.31 -3.24 5.61
C HIS A 446 20.66 -4.60 6.22
N GLY A 447 20.77 -5.64 5.38
CA GLY A 447 21.00 -7.03 5.85
C GLY A 447 22.26 -7.21 6.70
N ASP A 448 22.44 -8.40 7.29
CA ASP A 448 23.51 -8.76 8.25
C ASP A 448 24.95 -8.74 7.64
N TYR A 449 25.37 -7.59 7.14
CA TYR A 449 26.70 -7.41 6.57
C TYR A 449 27.74 -7.29 7.69
N SER A 450 28.67 -8.27 7.72
CA SER A 450 29.86 -8.22 8.56
C SER A 450 31.10 -8.31 7.70
N ALA A 451 31.91 -7.24 7.71
CA ALA A 451 33.13 -7.12 6.92
C ALA A 451 34.20 -8.17 7.26
N SER A 452 34.10 -8.81 8.44
CA SER A 452 35.01 -9.87 8.90
C SER A 452 34.55 -11.28 8.54
N SER A 453 33.24 -11.49 8.38
CA SER A 453 32.62 -12.80 8.07
C SER A 453 32.45 -13.01 6.56
N THR A 454 32.14 -11.94 5.83
CA THR A 454 31.76 -12.03 4.41
C THR A 454 32.80 -11.32 3.56
N LYS A 455 33.57 -12.09 2.77
CA LYS A 455 34.41 -11.53 1.69
C LYS A 455 33.51 -11.05 0.55
N VAL A 456 32.94 -9.86 0.72
CA VAL A 456 32.22 -9.17 -0.35
C VAL A 456 33.23 -8.50 -1.26
N LEU A 457 33.19 -8.85 -2.54
CA LEU A 457 33.87 -8.11 -3.60
C LEU A 457 33.26 -6.71 -3.59
N ARG A 458 33.94 -5.75 -2.96
CA ARG A 458 33.58 -4.34 -3.07
C ARG A 458 33.90 -3.93 -4.50
N MET A 459 32.92 -4.08 -5.40
CA MET A 459 32.72 -3.05 -6.40
C MET A 459 32.46 -1.79 -5.58
N VAL A 460 33.50 -0.97 -5.45
CA VAL A 460 33.36 0.41 -5.01
C VAL A 460 32.42 1.02 -6.04
N ASN A 461 31.11 0.99 -5.76
CA ASN A 461 30.25 2.07 -6.19
C ASN A 461 30.85 3.26 -5.48
N THR A 462 31.70 3.95 -6.23
CA THR A 462 32.06 5.33 -6.03
C THR A 462 30.85 6.04 -5.41
N LEU A 463 31.11 6.87 -4.41
CA LEU A 463 30.19 7.85 -3.81
C LEU A 463 29.42 8.70 -4.85
N ALA A 464 29.72 8.51 -6.14
CA ALA A 464 28.97 8.87 -7.32
C ALA A 464 27.48 8.51 -7.27
N VAL A 465 27.01 7.33 -6.83
CA VAL A 465 25.56 7.02 -7.00
C VAL A 465 24.66 7.85 -6.09
N ASP A 466 25.06 8.12 -4.84
CA ASP A 466 24.32 9.03 -3.96
C ASP A 466 24.52 10.51 -4.36
N SER A 467 25.69 10.87 -4.90
CA SER A 467 25.91 12.22 -5.42
C SER A 467 25.22 12.45 -6.77
N GLU A 468 25.10 11.45 -7.63
CA GLU A 468 24.41 11.46 -8.91
C GLU A 468 22.92 11.41 -8.65
N ALA A 469 22.43 10.59 -7.72
CA ALA A 469 21.04 10.64 -7.31
C ALA A 469 20.70 12.01 -6.71
N LYS A 470 21.55 12.60 -5.85
CA LYS A 470 21.35 13.97 -5.36
C LYS A 470 21.46 15.03 -6.45
N GLN A 471 22.44 14.96 -7.34
CA GLN A 471 22.60 15.89 -8.46
C GLN A 471 21.47 15.73 -9.48
N THR A 472 20.95 14.52 -9.67
CA THR A 472 19.79 14.24 -10.52
C THR A 472 18.53 14.74 -9.86
N ILE A 473 18.36 14.58 -8.54
CA ILE A 473 17.24 15.15 -7.79
C ILE A 473 17.32 16.68 -7.80
N GLU A 474 18.48 17.28 -7.59
CA GLU A 474 18.68 18.74 -7.68
C GLU A 474 18.49 19.26 -9.11
N ALA A 475 18.97 18.53 -10.13
CA ALA A 475 18.73 18.86 -11.53
C ALA A 475 17.25 18.75 -11.89
N LEU A 476 16.56 17.69 -11.45
CA LEU A 476 15.12 17.51 -11.62
C LEU A 476 14.32 18.56 -10.85
N GLN A 477 14.77 18.98 -9.66
CA GLN A 477 14.15 20.07 -8.90
C GLN A 477 14.38 21.43 -9.56
N ALA A 478 15.57 21.68 -10.12
CA ALA A 478 15.87 22.88 -10.90
C ALA A 478 15.07 22.90 -12.22
N GLU A 479 14.92 21.76 -12.89
CA GLU A 479 14.06 21.61 -14.07
C GLU A 479 12.57 21.73 -13.71
N LEU A 480 12.13 21.22 -12.56
CA LEU A 480 10.77 21.42 -12.05
C LEU A 480 10.51 22.90 -11.73
N LYS A 481 11.48 23.59 -11.15
CA LYS A 481 11.39 25.02 -10.90
C LYS A 481 11.36 25.82 -12.20
N LYS A 482 12.23 25.47 -13.16
CA LYS A 482 12.28 26.09 -14.50
C LYS A 482 11.04 25.79 -15.33
N THR A 483 10.45 24.59 -15.20
CA THR A 483 9.17 24.25 -15.86
C THR A 483 8.00 24.91 -15.17
N LYS A 484 8.01 25.10 -13.86
CA LYS A 484 7.03 25.95 -13.15
C LYS A 484 7.14 27.42 -13.57
N GLU A 485 8.34 27.97 -13.63
CA GLU A 485 8.58 29.34 -14.12
C GLU A 485 8.19 29.48 -15.60
N ARG A 486 8.44 28.47 -16.44
CA ARG A 486 7.94 28.42 -17.82
C ARG A 486 6.43 28.24 -17.92
N LEU A 487 5.82 27.44 -17.05
CA LEU A 487 4.37 27.26 -16.99
C LEU A 487 3.70 28.56 -16.55
N GLN A 488 4.30 29.27 -15.59
CA GLN A 488 3.86 30.58 -15.13
C GLN A 488 4.06 31.65 -16.22
N ALA A 489 5.19 31.63 -16.94
CA ALA A 489 5.40 32.47 -18.12
C ALA A 489 4.44 32.13 -19.27
N VAL A 490 4.07 30.85 -19.42
CA VAL A 490 3.05 30.39 -20.39
C VAL A 490 1.65 30.78 -19.94
N GLU A 491 1.35 30.81 -18.64
CA GLU A 491 0.11 31.33 -18.07
C GLU A 491 0.02 32.86 -18.21
N GLU A 492 1.14 33.57 -18.07
CA GLU A 492 1.26 35.01 -18.38
C GLU A 492 1.12 35.28 -19.90
N LEU A 493 1.61 34.38 -20.75
CA LEU A 493 1.39 34.40 -22.21
C LEU A 493 0.02 33.85 -22.64
N LYS A 494 -0.73 33.19 -21.75
CA LYS A 494 -2.11 32.71 -21.96
C LYS A 494 -3.13 33.86 -22.00
N GLY A 495 -2.66 35.10 -21.85
CA GLY A 495 -3.36 36.29 -22.33
C GLY A 495 -3.56 36.32 -23.85
N GLN A 496 -2.92 35.43 -24.63
CA GLN A 496 -3.16 35.27 -26.07
C GLN A 496 -3.49 33.81 -26.42
N ALA A 497 -4.70 33.63 -26.98
CA ALA A 497 -5.48 32.40 -26.94
C ALA A 497 -5.31 31.47 -28.16
N ASP A 498 -4.10 31.06 -28.55
CA ASP A 498 -3.98 30.28 -29.81
C ASP A 498 -2.98 29.10 -29.87
N VAL A 499 -2.34 28.70 -28.76
CA VAL A 499 -1.38 27.56 -28.79
C VAL A 499 -1.78 26.36 -27.90
N GLY A 500 -2.70 26.56 -26.93
CA GLY A 500 -3.15 25.47 -26.04
C GLY A 500 -3.98 24.38 -26.73
N THR A 501 -4.68 24.72 -27.82
CA THR A 501 -5.64 23.85 -28.50
C THR A 501 -5.00 22.68 -29.26
N VAL A 502 -3.76 22.83 -29.72
CA VAL A 502 -3.08 21.83 -30.58
C VAL A 502 -2.46 20.70 -29.76
N VAL A 503 -1.98 20.98 -28.54
CA VAL A 503 -1.37 19.97 -27.66
C VAL A 503 -2.43 19.10 -26.99
N ASP A 504 -3.54 19.70 -26.55
CA ASP A 504 -4.66 18.97 -25.95
C ASP A 504 -5.38 18.06 -26.96
N ALA A 505 -5.47 18.46 -28.23
CA ALA A 505 -6.04 17.65 -29.30
C ALA A 505 -5.23 16.36 -29.56
N ASN A 506 -3.91 16.44 -29.55
CA ASN A 506 -3.02 15.30 -29.80
C ASN A 506 -3.04 14.28 -28.63
N ILE A 507 -3.16 14.77 -27.39
CA ILE A 507 -3.30 13.90 -26.21
C ILE A 507 -4.68 13.22 -26.21
N ALA A 508 -5.74 13.96 -26.56
CA ALA A 508 -7.10 13.42 -26.66
C ALA A 508 -7.21 12.35 -27.75
N GLU A 509 -6.53 12.52 -28.88
CA GLU A 509 -6.49 11.56 -29.99
C GLU A 509 -5.84 10.24 -29.58
N LYS A 510 -4.67 10.30 -28.90
CA LYS A 510 -4.00 9.09 -28.39
C LYS A 510 -4.82 8.37 -27.32
N LEU A 511 -5.52 9.11 -26.44
CA LEU A 511 -6.43 8.54 -25.45
C LEU A 511 -7.61 7.81 -26.11
N ALA A 512 -8.15 8.37 -27.19
CA ALA A 512 -9.23 7.73 -27.94
C ALA A 512 -8.76 6.45 -28.65
N GLN A 513 -7.54 6.45 -29.21
CA GLN A 513 -6.93 5.26 -29.80
C GLN A 513 -6.74 4.13 -28.78
N LEU A 514 -6.23 4.44 -27.58
CA LEU A 514 -6.06 3.45 -26.50
C LEU A 514 -7.40 2.90 -26.01
N LYS A 515 -8.44 3.74 -25.86
CA LYS A 515 -9.79 3.27 -25.49
C LYS A 515 -10.38 2.32 -26.53
N ASN A 516 -10.19 2.61 -27.83
CA ASN A 516 -10.64 1.71 -28.90
C ASN A 516 -9.88 0.37 -28.90
N GLN A 517 -8.58 0.38 -28.57
CA GLN A 517 -7.81 -0.85 -28.41
C GLN A 517 -8.30 -1.68 -27.22
N ILE A 518 -8.60 -1.05 -26.08
CA ILE A 518 -9.17 -1.75 -24.91
C ILE A 518 -10.53 -2.37 -25.26
N ALA A 519 -11.43 -1.62 -25.89
CA ALA A 519 -12.75 -2.12 -26.28
C ALA A 519 -12.70 -3.28 -27.29
N THR A 520 -11.71 -3.27 -28.20
CA THR A 520 -11.52 -4.39 -29.15
C THR A 520 -10.93 -5.63 -28.49
N LEU A 521 -10.06 -5.45 -27.48
CA LEU A 521 -9.53 -6.54 -26.65
C LEU A 521 -10.61 -7.14 -25.77
N GLU A 522 -11.44 -6.34 -25.09
CA GLU A 522 -12.58 -6.80 -24.28
C GLU A 522 -13.57 -7.62 -25.13
N LYS A 523 -13.90 -7.15 -26.35
CA LYS A 523 -14.72 -7.92 -27.29
C LYS A 523 -14.08 -9.22 -27.76
N ARG A 524 -12.74 -9.30 -27.85
CA ARG A 524 -12.05 -10.57 -28.14
C ARG A 524 -12.09 -11.50 -26.94
N GLU A 525 -11.86 -10.99 -25.73
CA GLU A 525 -11.95 -11.76 -24.49
C GLU A 525 -13.33 -12.38 -24.31
N GLU A 526 -14.40 -11.62 -24.52
CA GLU A 526 -15.77 -12.13 -24.39
C GLU A 526 -16.09 -13.21 -25.43
N ARG A 527 -15.57 -13.05 -26.65
CA ARG A 527 -15.64 -14.09 -27.70
C ARG A 527 -14.86 -15.34 -27.29
N TYR A 528 -13.67 -15.20 -26.71
CA TYR A 528 -12.91 -16.33 -26.22
C TYR A 528 -13.61 -17.06 -25.08
N LYS A 529 -14.21 -16.34 -24.11
CA LYS A 529 -15.03 -16.95 -23.04
C LYS A 529 -16.20 -17.74 -23.61
N THR A 530 -16.88 -17.19 -24.62
CA THR A 530 -18.01 -17.86 -25.29
C THR A 530 -17.57 -19.13 -26.01
N VAL A 531 -16.52 -19.05 -26.84
CA VAL A 531 -15.96 -20.19 -27.56
C VAL A 531 -15.45 -21.25 -26.58
N PHE A 532 -14.79 -20.83 -25.50
CA PHE A 532 -14.28 -21.73 -24.47
C PHE A 532 -15.41 -22.46 -23.74
N ALA A 533 -16.49 -21.76 -23.37
CA ALA A 533 -17.67 -22.37 -22.76
C ALA A 533 -18.31 -23.41 -23.68
N GLU A 534 -18.41 -23.12 -24.98
CA GLU A 534 -18.92 -24.05 -25.99
C GLU A 534 -18.02 -25.29 -26.11
N ARG A 535 -16.69 -25.10 -26.24
CA ARG A 535 -15.73 -26.20 -26.35
C ARG A 535 -15.68 -27.06 -25.09
N ILE A 536 -15.76 -26.47 -23.91
CA ILE A 536 -15.87 -27.19 -22.64
C ILE A 536 -17.18 -27.99 -22.59
N SER A 537 -18.29 -27.43 -23.06
CA SER A 537 -19.57 -28.15 -23.09
C SER A 537 -19.50 -29.39 -23.98
N VAL A 538 -18.89 -29.26 -25.16
CA VAL A 538 -18.65 -30.38 -26.08
C VAL A 538 -17.73 -31.42 -25.44
N PHE A 539 -16.63 -30.99 -24.81
CA PHE A 539 -15.71 -31.87 -24.09
C PHE A 539 -16.41 -32.63 -22.96
N ARG A 540 -17.22 -31.93 -22.14
CA ARG A 540 -18.01 -32.56 -21.07
C ARG A 540 -18.95 -33.62 -21.61
N LYS A 541 -19.65 -33.31 -22.70
CA LYS A 541 -20.57 -34.25 -23.35
C LYS A 541 -19.80 -35.48 -23.84
N ALA A 542 -18.63 -35.29 -24.45
CA ALA A 542 -17.76 -36.39 -24.87
C ALA A 542 -17.25 -37.23 -23.68
N CYS A 543 -16.80 -36.61 -22.59
CA CYS A 543 -16.35 -37.31 -21.39
C CYS A 543 -17.49 -38.09 -20.71
N CYS A 544 -18.70 -37.50 -20.63
CA CYS A 544 -19.88 -38.21 -20.14
C CYS A 544 -20.21 -39.43 -21.01
N SER A 545 -20.10 -39.30 -22.34
CA SER A 545 -20.36 -40.40 -23.29
C SER A 545 -19.28 -41.47 -23.29
N LEU A 546 -18.01 -41.11 -23.10
CA LEU A 546 -16.87 -42.04 -23.14
C LEU A 546 -16.65 -42.77 -21.80
N PHE A 547 -16.83 -42.07 -20.68
CA PHE A 547 -16.39 -42.57 -19.37
C PHE A 547 -17.50 -42.62 -18.32
N GLY A 548 -18.70 -42.11 -18.60
CA GLY A 548 -19.84 -42.17 -17.68
C GLY A 548 -19.79 -41.21 -16.48
N TYR A 549 -18.78 -40.34 -16.38
CA TYR A 549 -18.65 -39.34 -15.31
C TYR A 549 -18.93 -37.91 -15.80
N LYS A 550 -19.59 -37.11 -14.95
CA LYS A 550 -19.99 -35.71 -15.25
C LYS A 550 -18.93 -34.72 -14.75
N VAL A 551 -18.28 -34.03 -15.68
CA VAL A 551 -17.27 -32.99 -15.36
C VAL A 551 -17.97 -31.66 -15.07
N LEU A 552 -17.86 -31.16 -13.84
CA LEU A 552 -18.43 -29.89 -13.36
C LEU A 552 -17.36 -28.78 -13.36
N LEU A 553 -17.75 -27.53 -13.69
CA LEU A 553 -16.91 -26.35 -13.44
C LEU A 553 -17.35 -25.83 -12.07
N ILE A 554 -16.42 -25.64 -11.15
CA ILE A 554 -16.71 -24.87 -9.93
C ILE A 554 -16.64 -23.40 -10.33
N GLN A 555 -17.80 -22.75 -10.48
CA GLN A 555 -17.90 -21.29 -10.59
C GLN A 555 -18.07 -20.72 -9.18
N HIS A 556 -17.16 -19.82 -8.80
CA HIS A 556 -17.01 -19.12 -7.52
C HIS A 556 -16.02 -19.72 -6.49
N TYR A 557 -14.92 -19.00 -6.30
CA TYR A 557 -14.40 -18.69 -4.96
C TYR A 557 -14.04 -17.20 -4.92
N PRO A 558 -14.64 -16.39 -4.03
CA PRO A 558 -13.97 -15.22 -3.51
C PRO A 558 -12.94 -15.71 -2.48
N TYR A 559 -11.66 -15.45 -2.74
CA TYR A 559 -10.54 -15.57 -1.79
C TYR A 559 -10.44 -16.86 -0.95
N SER A 560 -9.67 -17.84 -1.44
CA SER A 560 -8.70 -18.64 -0.65
C SER A 560 -8.01 -19.65 -1.56
N ILE A 561 -6.69 -19.52 -1.72
CA ILE A 561 -5.84 -20.51 -2.35
C ILE A 561 -5.57 -21.60 -1.31
N VAL A 562 -6.18 -22.78 -1.47
CA VAL A 562 -5.65 -24.05 -0.97
C VAL A 562 -5.88 -25.12 -2.05
N GLY A 563 -4.82 -25.89 -2.30
CA GLY A 563 -4.53 -26.61 -3.53
C GLY A 563 -5.60 -27.57 -4.04
N SER A 564 -5.79 -27.54 -5.37
CA SER A 564 -6.21 -28.67 -6.21
C SER A 564 -5.96 -28.33 -7.70
N PHE A 565 -4.74 -27.92 -8.04
CA PHE A 565 -4.30 -27.77 -9.44
C PHE A 565 -3.64 -29.07 -9.89
N ASN A 566 -4.44 -30.05 -10.36
CA ASN A 566 -3.86 -31.18 -11.11
C ASN A 566 -4.79 -31.79 -12.19
N LEU A 567 -6.04 -31.34 -12.33
CA LEU A 567 -6.92 -31.82 -13.40
C LEU A 567 -7.12 -30.84 -14.57
N LEU A 568 -6.83 -29.55 -14.40
CA LEU A 568 -7.02 -28.53 -15.44
C LEU A 568 -5.84 -28.43 -16.42
N LEU A 569 -4.63 -28.82 -16.02
CA LEU A 569 -3.46 -28.77 -16.91
C LEU A 569 -3.46 -29.91 -17.94
N LEU A 570 -3.95 -31.10 -17.61
CA LEU A 570 -3.99 -32.21 -18.57
C LEU A 570 -4.97 -31.95 -19.73
N SER A 571 -6.08 -31.25 -19.49
CA SER A 571 -7.03 -30.93 -20.57
C SER A 571 -6.55 -29.80 -21.50
N MET A 572 -5.76 -28.85 -20.97
CA MET A 572 -5.18 -27.78 -21.78
C MET A 572 -4.04 -28.28 -22.65
N HIS A 573 -3.22 -29.23 -22.16
CA HIS A 573 -2.10 -29.76 -22.94
C HIS A 573 -2.56 -30.62 -24.13
N PHE A 574 -3.68 -31.34 -23.99
CA PHE A 574 -4.26 -32.13 -25.09
C PHE A 574 -4.92 -31.26 -26.17
N PHE A 575 -5.47 -30.10 -25.79
CA PHE A 575 -6.12 -29.19 -26.73
C PHE A 575 -5.10 -28.41 -27.60
N TYR A 576 -3.91 -28.14 -27.07
CA TYR A 576 -2.85 -27.44 -27.82
C TYR A 576 -2.03 -28.34 -28.75
N CYS A 577 -2.06 -29.67 -28.58
CA CYS A 577 -1.33 -30.61 -29.45
C CYS A 577 -2.15 -31.13 -30.64
N THR A 578 -3.41 -30.68 -30.82
CA THR A 578 -4.29 -31.19 -31.90
C THR A 578 -4.88 -30.09 -32.80
N LEU A 579 -4.37 -28.86 -32.69
CA LEU A 579 -4.53 -27.77 -33.67
C LEU A 579 -3.16 -27.51 -34.30
#